data_AF-A0A6L9Y5K5-F1
#
_entry.id   AF-A0A6L9Y5K5-F1
#
_cell.length_a   1.000
_cell.length_b   1.000
_cell.length_c   1.000
_cell.angle_alpha   90.00
_cell.angle_beta   90.00
_cell.angle_gamma   90.00
#
_symmetry.space_group_name_H-M   'P 1'
#
loop_
_entity.id
_entity.type
_entity.pdbx_description
1 polymer ?
#
loop_
_entity_poly.entity_id
_entity_poly.type
_entity_poly.pdbx_seq_one_letter_code
_entity_poly.pdbx_strand_id
1 'polypeptide(L)'
;MTKNLKLNKKYSQFGITLAFTLGLLGCYNEPYPVDIQQELLNYCQIGIQSGLTVVHHGKDTPMTDKETQQLCQFRLNIFMKEVTLSDYLQLNQHIYENFQRAYANKYVLKDIYDTLSPDDKRINEKIARIMLGLEEKQDATQ
;
A
#
# COMPACT_ATOMS: atom_id res chain seq x y z
N MET A 1 -44.49 -13.65 -52.05
CA MET A 1 -44.95 -13.81 -50.65
C MET A 1 -44.02 -13.01 -49.73
N THR A 2 -44.42 -11.81 -49.36
CA THR A 2 -43.68 -10.91 -48.47
C THR A 2 -44.28 -11.00 -47.06
N LYS A 3 -43.54 -11.58 -46.10
CA LYS A 3 -43.94 -11.55 -44.68
C LYS A 3 -43.20 -10.41 -43.98
N ASN A 4 -43.96 -9.39 -43.60
CA ASN A 4 -43.53 -8.32 -42.69
C ASN A 4 -43.32 -8.90 -41.28
N LEU A 5 -42.10 -8.86 -40.76
CA LEU A 5 -41.86 -9.06 -39.32
C LEU A 5 -41.94 -7.70 -38.61
N LYS A 6 -43.03 -7.46 -37.88
CA LYS A 6 -43.14 -6.35 -36.93
C LYS A 6 -42.29 -6.69 -35.69
N LEU A 7 -41.12 -6.06 -35.54
CA LEU A 7 -40.35 -6.11 -34.30
C LEU A 7 -41.10 -5.36 -33.19
N ASN A 8 -41.48 -6.08 -32.15
CA ASN A 8 -42.23 -5.57 -31.01
C ASN A 8 -41.31 -4.77 -30.07
N LYS A 9 -41.55 -3.47 -29.95
CA LYS A 9 -40.73 -2.45 -29.28
C LYS A 9 -40.77 -2.52 -27.73
N LYS A 10 -40.92 -3.71 -27.14
CA LYS A 10 -41.09 -3.92 -25.68
C LYS A 10 -39.88 -4.50 -24.95
N TYR A 11 -38.83 -4.93 -25.65
CA TYR A 11 -37.64 -5.54 -25.03
C TYR A 11 -36.58 -4.52 -24.57
N SER A 12 -36.75 -3.23 -24.86
CA SER A 12 -35.76 -2.18 -24.57
C SER A 12 -35.71 -1.81 -23.07
N GLN A 13 -36.80 -2.00 -22.33
CA GLN A 13 -36.92 -1.45 -20.97
C GLN A 13 -36.41 -2.39 -19.86
N PHE A 14 -36.22 -3.69 -20.14
CA PHE A 14 -35.72 -4.66 -19.16
C PHE A 14 -34.19 -4.82 -19.18
N GLY A 15 -33.52 -4.44 -20.28
CA GLY A 15 -32.05 -4.54 -20.37
C GLY A 15 -31.31 -3.46 -19.56
N ILE A 16 -31.95 -2.31 -19.33
CA ILE A 16 -31.32 -1.17 -18.65
C ILE A 16 -31.24 -1.40 -17.13
N THR A 17 -32.20 -2.11 -16.54
CA THR A 17 -32.23 -2.34 -15.09
C THR A 17 -31.22 -3.40 -14.63
N LEU A 18 -30.89 -4.37 -15.49
CA LEU A 18 -29.94 -5.46 -15.14
C LEU A 18 -28.47 -5.01 -15.25
N ALA A 19 -28.18 -4.04 -16.11
CA ALA A 19 -26.83 -3.47 -16.23
C ALA A 19 -26.48 -2.56 -15.03
N PHE A 20 -27.48 -1.94 -14.39
CA PHE A 20 -27.25 -1.03 -13.27
C PHE A 20 -27.01 -1.73 -11.93
N THR A 21 -27.48 -2.98 -11.75
CA THR A 21 -27.28 -3.74 -10.52
C THR A 21 -25.92 -4.45 -10.45
N LEU A 22 -25.27 -4.71 -11.60
CA LEU A 22 -23.92 -5.29 -11.66
C LEU A 22 -22.79 -4.27 -11.42
N GLY A 23 -23.09 -2.97 -11.53
CA GLY A 23 -22.13 -1.88 -11.27
C GLY A 23 -21.95 -1.52 -9.79
N LEU A 24 -22.69 -2.17 -8.88
CA LEU A 24 -22.70 -1.88 -7.44
C LEU A 24 -22.02 -2.97 -6.60
N LEU A 25 -21.33 -3.94 -7.22
CA LEU A 25 -20.23 -4.64 -6.55
C LEU A 25 -19.05 -3.66 -6.43
N GLY A 26 -19.25 -2.65 -5.59
CA GLY A 26 -18.28 -1.61 -5.30
C GLY A 26 -16.96 -2.23 -4.93
N CYS A 27 -15.89 -1.56 -5.36
CA CYS A 27 -14.49 -1.90 -5.12
C CYS A 27 -14.26 -2.18 -3.63
N TYR A 28 -14.41 -3.44 -3.23
CA TYR A 28 -14.01 -3.87 -1.91
C TYR A 28 -12.50 -4.00 -1.98
N ASN A 29 -11.78 -3.08 -1.32
CA ASN A 29 -10.34 -3.21 -1.19
C ASN A 29 -10.06 -4.53 -0.48
N GLU A 30 -9.28 -5.39 -1.13
CA GLU A 30 -8.90 -6.68 -0.57
C GLU A 30 -8.22 -6.45 0.79
N PRO A 31 -8.68 -7.11 1.87
CA PRO A 31 -8.10 -6.91 3.18
C PRO A 31 -6.69 -7.48 3.21
N TYR A 32 -5.80 -6.82 3.96
CA TYR A 32 -4.45 -7.34 4.15
C TYR A 32 -4.47 -8.69 4.88
N PRO A 33 -3.79 -9.71 4.35
CA PRO A 33 -3.53 -10.96 5.07
C PRO A 33 -2.82 -10.73 6.42
N VAL A 34 -3.09 -11.60 7.40
CA VAL A 34 -2.57 -11.46 8.78
C VAL A 34 -1.06 -11.54 8.84
N ASP A 35 -0.44 -12.38 8.01
CA ASP A 35 1.01 -12.52 7.87
C ASP A 35 1.66 -11.22 7.38
N ILE A 36 1.09 -10.55 6.38
CA ILE A 36 1.59 -9.26 5.90
C ILE A 36 1.43 -8.17 6.98
N GLN A 37 0.30 -8.18 7.70
CA GLN A 37 0.12 -7.27 8.83
C GLN A 37 1.19 -7.48 9.91
N GLN A 38 1.51 -8.74 10.24
CA GLN A 38 2.58 -9.09 11.19
C GLN A 38 3.96 -8.64 10.71
N GLU A 39 4.26 -8.82 9.42
CA GLU A 39 5.50 -8.34 8.82
C GLU A 39 5.66 -6.83 8.98
N LEU A 40 4.63 -6.07 8.62
CA LEU A 40 4.62 -4.60 8.75
C LEU A 40 4.74 -4.14 10.21
N LEU A 41 4.09 -4.83 11.14
CA LEU A 41 4.25 -4.57 12.58
C LEU A 41 5.69 -4.82 13.03
N ASN A 42 6.29 -5.93 12.62
CA ASN A 42 7.67 -6.27 12.95
C ASN A 42 8.65 -5.23 12.39
N TYR A 43 8.46 -4.74 11.17
CA TYR A 43 9.30 -3.67 10.62
C TYR A 43 9.24 -2.40 11.47
N CYS A 44 8.05 -1.99 11.89
CA CYS A 44 7.90 -0.83 12.77
C CYS A 44 8.59 -1.05 14.13
N GLN A 45 8.36 -2.21 14.76
CA GLN A 45 8.93 -2.52 16.07
C GLN A 45 10.45 -2.60 16.03
N ILE A 46 11.01 -3.32 15.06
CA ILE A 46 12.46 -3.45 14.87
C ILE A 46 13.08 -2.08 14.55
N GLY A 47 12.43 -1.25 13.72
CA GLY A 47 12.88 0.10 13.43
C GLY A 47 13.02 0.95 14.69
N ILE A 48 12.03 0.91 15.58
CA ILE A 48 12.06 1.64 16.85
C ILE A 48 13.11 1.05 17.81
N GLN A 49 13.13 -0.26 18.00
CA GLN A 49 14.03 -0.94 18.95
C GLN A 49 15.50 -0.84 18.55
N SER A 50 15.81 -0.84 17.25
CA SER A 50 17.17 -0.68 16.73
C SER A 50 17.65 0.78 16.74
N GLY A 51 16.78 1.74 17.03
CA GLY A 51 17.08 3.17 16.94
C GLY A 51 17.15 3.71 15.51
N LEU A 52 16.82 2.90 14.50
CA LEU A 52 16.71 3.35 13.11
C LEU A 52 15.56 4.36 12.94
N THR A 53 14.48 4.16 13.68
CA THR A 53 13.33 5.07 13.77
C THR A 53 13.37 5.77 15.12
N VAL A 54 13.64 7.07 15.11
CA VAL A 54 13.55 7.90 16.33
C VAL A 54 12.09 8.31 16.54
N VAL A 55 11.54 8.02 17.71
CA VAL A 55 10.17 8.40 18.08
C VAL A 55 10.21 9.43 19.20
N HIS A 56 9.75 10.64 18.93
CA HIS A 56 9.56 11.67 19.95
C HIS A 56 8.19 11.51 20.60
N HIS A 57 8.15 11.08 21.86
CA HIS A 57 6.90 10.84 22.60
C HIS A 57 6.79 11.66 23.89
N GLY A 58 7.55 12.76 23.98
CA GLY A 58 7.44 13.75 25.07
C GLY A 58 7.86 13.25 26.46
N LYS A 59 8.59 12.13 26.55
CA LYS A 59 9.19 11.63 27.81
C LYS A 59 10.69 11.41 27.58
N ASP A 60 11.47 11.52 28.66
CA ASP A 60 12.92 11.31 28.64
C ASP A 60 13.33 9.82 28.70
N THR A 61 12.37 8.93 28.98
CA THR A 61 12.57 7.48 29.01
C THR A 61 12.19 6.84 27.68
N PRO A 62 12.88 5.78 27.21
CA PRO A 62 12.45 5.02 26.04
C PRO A 62 11.01 4.51 26.17
N MET A 63 10.34 4.33 25.03
CA MET A 63 9.04 3.66 24.99
C MET A 63 9.14 2.23 25.54
N THR A 64 8.13 1.83 26.31
CA THR A 64 7.94 0.43 26.70
C THR A 64 7.50 -0.43 25.51
N ASP A 65 7.67 -1.75 25.58
CA ASP A 65 7.20 -2.67 24.53
C ASP A 65 5.71 -2.51 24.23
N LYS A 66 4.90 -2.25 25.27
CA LYS A 66 3.46 -2.02 25.14
C LYS A 66 3.17 -0.73 24.38
N GLU A 67 3.86 0.37 24.69
CA GLU A 67 3.71 1.64 23.98
C GLU A 67 4.15 1.49 22.51
N THR A 68 5.25 0.77 22.26
CA THR A 68 5.76 0.48 20.92
C THR A 68 4.76 -0.33 20.10
N GLN A 69 4.19 -1.38 20.69
CA GLN A 69 3.16 -2.19 20.02
C GLN A 69 1.92 -1.36 19.68
N GLN A 70 1.45 -0.51 20.61
CA GLN A 70 0.29 0.37 20.37
C GLN A 70 0.56 1.36 19.23
N LEU A 71 1.74 1.97 19.20
CA LEU A 71 2.15 2.88 18.13
C LEU A 71 2.21 2.16 16.78
N CYS A 72 2.84 0.99 16.73
CA CYS A 72 2.95 0.24 15.49
C CYS A 72 1.59 -0.25 14.97
N GLN A 73 0.67 -0.65 15.86
CA GLN A 73 -0.70 -1.00 15.46
C GLN A 73 -1.45 0.22 14.90
N PHE A 74 -1.28 1.38 15.53
CA PHE A 74 -1.85 2.63 15.03
C PHE A 74 -1.33 2.97 13.62
N ARG A 75 -0.01 2.88 13.41
CA ARG A 75 0.63 3.11 12.10
C ARG A 75 0.15 2.12 11.04
N LEU A 76 0.07 0.82 11.36
CA LEU A 76 -0.46 -0.20 10.47
C LEU A 76 -1.89 0.13 10.03
N ASN A 77 -2.75 0.52 10.97
CA ASN A 77 -4.14 0.89 10.66
C ASN A 77 -4.26 2.11 9.75
N ILE A 78 -3.33 3.06 9.83
CA ILE A 78 -3.26 4.20 8.89
C ILE A 78 -2.76 3.71 7.54
N PHE A 79 -1.68 2.93 7.51
CA PHE A 79 -1.08 2.42 6.29
C PHE A 79 -2.09 1.65 5.43
N MET A 80 -2.84 0.70 6.02
CA MET A 80 -3.84 -0.10 5.31
C MET A 80 -5.04 0.72 4.80
N LYS A 81 -5.27 1.93 5.33
CA LYS A 81 -6.28 2.86 4.78
C LYS A 81 -5.74 3.63 3.58
N GLU A 82 -4.44 3.88 3.55
CA GLU A 82 -3.79 4.72 2.54
C GLU A 82 -3.14 3.95 1.38
N VAL A 83 -2.85 2.66 1.57
CA VAL A 83 -2.17 1.80 0.61
C VAL A 83 -2.98 0.53 0.43
N THR A 84 -3.46 0.28 -0.79
CA THR A 84 -4.19 -0.95 -1.08
C THR A 84 -3.25 -2.15 -1.03
N LEU A 85 -3.79 -3.34 -0.76
CA LEU A 85 -2.99 -4.58 -0.78
C LEU A 85 -2.29 -4.77 -2.14
N SER A 86 -3.00 -4.51 -3.24
CA SER A 86 -2.45 -4.62 -4.60
C SER A 86 -1.23 -3.72 -4.80
N ASP A 87 -1.30 -2.46 -4.37
CA ASP A 87 -0.19 -1.51 -4.49
C ASP A 87 1.03 -1.97 -3.68
N TYR A 88 0.79 -2.49 -2.47
CA TYR A 88 1.86 -3.02 -1.61
C TYR A 88 2.52 -4.26 -2.22
N LEU A 89 1.74 -5.20 -2.74
CA LEU A 89 2.26 -6.41 -3.38
C LEU A 89 3.04 -6.08 -4.66
N GLN A 90 2.55 -5.12 -5.46
CA GLN A 90 3.23 -4.65 -6.66
C GLN A 90 4.59 -4.03 -6.34
N LEU A 91 4.66 -3.16 -5.31
CA LEU A 91 5.92 -2.60 -4.84
C LEU A 91 6.92 -3.70 -4.46
N ASN A 92 6.49 -4.68 -3.66
CA ASN A 92 7.37 -5.77 -3.22
C ASN A 92 7.87 -6.61 -4.40
N GLN A 93 6.99 -6.88 -5.38
CA GLN A 93 7.37 -7.57 -6.60
C GLN A 93 8.44 -6.78 -7.36
N HIS A 94 8.24 -5.48 -7.56
CA HIS A 94 9.22 -4.65 -8.27
C HIS A 94 10.56 -4.54 -7.52
N ILE A 95 10.54 -4.44 -6.19
CA ILE A 95 11.77 -4.47 -5.38
C ILE A 95 12.51 -5.80 -5.59
N TYR A 96 11.80 -6.93 -5.55
CA TYR A 96 12.37 -8.25 -5.75
C TYR A 96 12.97 -8.42 -7.16
N GLU A 97 12.23 -8.03 -8.19
CA GLU A 97 12.69 -8.08 -9.58
C GLU A 97 13.91 -7.18 -9.81
N ASN A 98 13.93 -5.98 -9.20
CA ASN A 98 15.08 -5.09 -9.22
C ASN A 98 16.29 -5.72 -8.54
N PHE A 99 16.09 -6.33 -7.37
CA PHE A 99 17.16 -7.04 -6.67
C PHE A 99 17.71 -8.20 -7.49
N GLN A 100 16.86 -9.04 -8.08
CA GLN A 100 17.29 -10.14 -8.96
C GLN A 100 18.13 -9.62 -10.14
N ARG A 101 17.69 -8.54 -10.80
CA ARG A 101 18.43 -7.92 -11.91
C ARG A 101 19.77 -7.34 -11.47
N ALA A 102 19.82 -6.62 -10.35
CA ALA A 102 21.06 -6.04 -9.82
C ALA A 102 22.06 -7.14 -9.41
N TYR A 103 21.58 -8.18 -8.72
CA TYR A 103 22.39 -9.32 -8.30
C TYR A 103 22.98 -10.08 -9.50
N ALA A 104 22.17 -10.35 -10.53
CA ALA A 104 22.63 -11.02 -11.75
C ALA A 104 23.72 -10.25 -12.49
N ASN A 105 23.73 -8.91 -12.40
CA ASN A 105 24.66 -8.03 -13.11
C ASN A 105 25.85 -7.52 -12.26
N LYS A 106 26.06 -8.08 -11.06
CA LYS A 106 27.24 -7.82 -10.20
C LYS A 106 27.54 -6.35 -9.84
N TYR A 107 26.56 -5.42 -9.89
CA TYR A 107 26.80 -4.02 -9.48
C TYR A 107 25.62 -3.32 -8.77
N VAL A 108 26.05 -2.54 -7.76
CA VAL A 108 25.48 -1.42 -6.98
C VAL A 108 23.97 -1.40 -6.69
N LEU A 109 23.63 -1.59 -5.41
CA LEU A 109 22.33 -1.34 -4.76
C LEU A 109 21.65 0.01 -5.10
N LYS A 110 22.38 0.96 -5.68
CA LYS A 110 21.90 2.28 -6.10
C LYS A 110 20.77 2.18 -7.13
N ASP A 111 20.74 1.13 -7.94
CA ASP A 111 19.72 0.99 -8.97
C ASP A 111 18.34 0.59 -8.45
N ILE A 112 18.21 0.03 -7.24
CA ILE A 112 16.91 -0.54 -6.80
C ILE A 112 15.87 0.56 -6.57
N TYR A 113 16.24 1.66 -5.93
CA TYR A 113 15.32 2.78 -5.66
C TYR A 113 15.19 3.72 -6.86
N ASP A 114 16.29 3.99 -7.56
CA ASP A 114 16.28 4.93 -8.69
C ASP A 114 15.41 4.40 -9.85
N THR A 115 15.30 3.07 -10.01
CA THR A 115 14.53 2.40 -11.07
C THR A 115 13.07 2.09 -10.72
N LEU A 116 12.63 2.35 -9.49
CA LEU A 116 11.22 2.22 -9.13
C LEU A 116 10.35 3.17 -9.95
N SER A 117 9.13 2.73 -10.29
CA SER A 117 8.14 3.59 -10.95
C SER A 117 7.75 4.76 -10.02
N PRO A 118 7.19 5.86 -10.55
CA PRO A 118 6.70 6.96 -9.72
C PRO A 118 5.67 6.51 -8.68
N ASP A 119 4.82 5.54 -9.02
CA ASP A 119 3.82 5.00 -8.09
C ASP A 119 4.48 4.20 -6.97
N ASP A 120 5.43 3.32 -7.29
CA ASP A 120 6.19 2.54 -6.30
C ASP A 120 6.99 3.43 -5.35
N LYS A 121 7.62 4.48 -5.87
CA LYS A 121 8.32 5.48 -5.06
C LYS A 121 7.39 6.12 -4.05
N ARG A 122 6.17 6.48 -4.47
CA ARG A 122 5.14 7.04 -3.58
C ARG A 122 4.70 6.02 -2.52
N ILE A 123 4.52 4.74 -2.87
CA ILE A 123 4.16 3.72 -1.88
C ILE A 123 5.30 3.48 -0.88
N ASN A 124 6.54 3.42 -1.35
CA ASN A 124 7.71 3.28 -0.48
C ASN A 124 7.89 4.49 0.45
N GLU A 125 7.61 5.71 -0.03
CA GLU A 125 7.57 6.91 0.80
C GLU A 125 6.49 6.80 1.90
N LYS A 126 5.31 6.25 1.58
CA LYS A 126 4.28 5.97 2.59
C LYS A 126 4.74 4.95 3.64
N ILE A 127 5.50 3.91 3.25
CA ILE A 127 6.12 2.98 4.20
C ILE A 127 7.09 3.74 5.12
N ALA A 128 7.98 4.54 4.54
CA ALA A 128 8.96 5.32 5.31
C ALA A 128 8.29 6.30 6.29
N ARG A 129 7.31 7.06 5.82
CA ARG A 129 6.62 8.08 6.63
C ARG A 129 5.68 7.48 7.67
N ILE A 130 4.86 6.51 7.29
CA ILE A 130 3.80 5.98 8.16
C ILE A 130 4.35 4.87 9.06
N MET A 131 4.92 3.83 8.47
CA MET A 131 5.38 2.65 9.24
C MET A 131 6.66 2.97 10.00
N LEU A 132 7.63 3.55 9.31
CA LEU A 132 8.93 3.87 9.91
C LEU A 132 8.97 5.25 10.56
N GLY A 133 7.92 6.05 10.47
CA GLY A 133 7.87 7.36 11.13
C GLY A 133 8.99 8.31 10.72
N LEU A 134 9.57 8.13 9.54
CA LEU A 134 10.65 8.96 9.03
C LEU A 134 10.02 10.24 8.50
N GLU A 135 10.26 11.34 9.19
CA GLU A 135 9.86 12.66 8.70
C GLU A 135 10.69 13.00 7.47
N GLU A 136 10.06 13.64 6.47
CA GLU A 136 10.83 14.37 5.47
C GLU A 136 11.69 15.38 6.22
N LYS A 137 12.99 15.45 5.91
CA LYS A 137 13.81 16.58 6.36
C LYS A 137 13.06 17.84 5.91
N GLN A 138 12.44 18.54 6.84
CA GLN A 138 12.17 19.95 6.65
C GLN A 138 13.55 20.56 6.48
N ASP A 139 13.88 21.01 5.27
CA ASP A 139 15.07 21.80 5.04
C ASP A 139 15.09 22.88 6.12
N ALA A 140 16.13 22.84 6.95
CA ALA A 140 16.33 23.75 8.07
C ALA A 140 16.39 25.17 7.52
N THR A 141 15.21 25.79 7.40
CA THR A 141 15.03 27.20 7.14
C THR A 141 14.45 27.78 8.40
N GLN A 142 15.33 27.98 9.38
CA GLN A 142 15.28 29.05 10.37
C GLN A 142 16.64 29.18 11.05
#